data_AF-A0A1B6I7X0-F1
#
_entry.id   AF-A0A1B6I7X0-F1
#
_cell.length_a   1.000
_cell.length_b   1.000
_cell.length_c   1.000
_cell.angle_alpha   90.00
_cell.angle_beta   90.00
_cell.angle_gamma   90.00
#
_symmetry.space_group_name_H-M   'P 1'
#
loop_
_entity.id
_entity.type
_entity.pdbx_description
1 polymer ?
#
loop_
_entity_poly.entity_id
_entity_poly.type
_entity_poly.pdbx_seq_one_letter_code
_entity_poly.pdbx_strand_id
1 'polypeptide(L)'
;LGLRLYGSKGISRIHNLQSRKRKVLKGNSDDWFLMFTPTSLGDIEKIHVFHDYTGYSPDWYCANIMVYDLENQKDYKFIVNKWISLSEEDEYIECYVEPTPTSKSL
;
A
#
# COMPACT_ATOMS: atom_id res chain seq x y z
N LEU A 1 9.77 -1.98 -3.26
CA LEU A 1 8.31 -1.72 -3.33
C LEU A 1 7.99 -0.36 -2.72
N GLY A 2 7.37 0.49 -3.52
CA GLY A 2 6.89 1.81 -3.15
C GLY A 2 5.36 1.82 -2.99
N LEU A 3 4.90 2.71 -2.11
CA LEU A 3 3.48 2.97 -1.85
C LEU A 3 3.23 4.47 -1.84
N ARG A 4 2.14 4.91 -2.47
CA ARG A 4 1.65 6.30 -2.43
C ARG A 4 0.16 6.33 -2.15
N LEU A 5 -0.26 7.23 -1.27
CA LEU A 5 -1.66 7.45 -0.91
C LEU A 5 -2.18 8.70 -1.60
N TYR A 6 -3.41 8.60 -2.10
CA TYR A 6 -4.18 9.69 -2.67
C TYR A 6 -5.39 9.90 -1.77
N GLY A 7 -5.55 11.12 -1.28
CA GLY A 7 -6.73 11.51 -0.52
C GLY A 7 -7.32 12.82 -1.02
N SER A 8 -8.49 13.16 -0.50
CA SER A 8 -9.30 14.28 -0.95
C SER A 8 -8.64 15.65 -0.80
N LYS A 9 -7.61 15.77 0.05
CA LYS A 9 -6.86 17.02 0.30
C LYS A 9 -5.42 16.99 -0.19
N GLY A 10 -4.95 15.86 -0.73
CA GLY A 10 -3.57 15.79 -1.21
C GLY A 10 -3.07 14.38 -1.50
N ILE A 11 -1.81 14.31 -1.92
CA ILE A 11 -1.13 13.08 -2.31
C ILE A 11 0.11 12.96 -1.43
N SER A 12 0.37 11.76 -0.91
CA SER A 12 1.58 11.51 -0.14
C SER A 12 2.84 11.55 -1.03
N ARG A 13 3.99 11.69 -0.38
CA ARG A 13 5.24 11.25 -1.02
C ARG A 13 5.23 9.74 -1.27
N ILE A 14 6.23 9.23 -1.96
CA ILE A 14 6.45 7.79 -2.07
C ILE A 14 7.00 7.28 -0.73
N HIS A 15 6.41 6.20 -0.23
CA HIS A 15 6.84 5.50 0.97
C HIS A 15 7.43 4.14 0.57
N ASN A 16 8.71 3.97 0.84
CA ASN A 16 9.39 2.71 0.55
C ASN A 16 9.11 1.70 1.66
N LEU A 17 8.50 0.57 1.31
CA LEU A 17 8.17 -0.51 2.23
C LEU A 17 9.39 -1.38 2.48
N GLN A 18 10.30 -0.90 3.34
CA GLN A 18 11.55 -1.57 3.66
C GLN A 18 11.91 -1.42 5.13
N SER A 19 12.69 -2.37 5.66
CA SER A 19 13.26 -2.28 6.99
C SER A 19 14.74 -2.67 6.98
N ARG A 20 15.56 -1.87 7.67
CA ARG A 20 16.99 -2.18 7.86
C ARG A 20 17.23 -3.26 8.92
N LYS A 21 16.23 -3.55 9.76
CA LYS A 21 16.37 -4.45 10.92
C LYS A 21 15.82 -5.85 10.67
N ARG A 22 14.89 -6.00 9.72
CA ARG A 22 14.19 -7.26 9.46
C ARG A 22 13.81 -7.36 7.99
N LYS A 23 13.72 -8.59 7.49
CA LYS A 23 13.11 -8.86 6.18
C LYS A 23 11.60 -8.62 6.28
N VAL A 24 11.04 -7.91 5.31
CA VAL A 24 9.62 -7.58 5.16
C VAL A 24 9.10 -8.13 3.83
N LEU A 25 7.80 -8.08 3.62
CA LEU A 25 7.05 -8.48 2.43
C LEU A 25 7.28 -9.95 2.07
N LYS A 26 7.29 -10.82 3.10
CA LYS A 26 7.36 -12.26 2.89
C LYS A 26 5.98 -12.83 2.65
N GLY A 27 5.93 -13.93 1.88
CA GLY A 27 4.71 -14.72 1.75
C GLY A 27 4.21 -15.21 3.11
N ASN A 28 2.88 -15.27 3.25
CA ASN A 28 2.19 -15.68 4.48
C ASN A 28 2.57 -14.84 5.72
N SER A 29 2.82 -13.55 5.54
CA SER A 29 3.11 -12.64 6.66
C SER A 29 2.49 -11.27 6.45
N ASP A 30 2.19 -10.60 7.56
CA ASP A 30 1.76 -9.21 7.59
C ASP A 30 2.89 -8.31 8.08
N ASP A 31 3.01 -7.16 7.45
CA ASP A 31 4.02 -6.16 7.77
C ASP A 31 3.41 -4.80 8.05
N TRP A 32 3.78 -4.22 9.18
CA TRP A 32 3.27 -2.94 9.64
C TRP A 32 4.34 -1.87 9.45
N PHE A 33 3.92 -0.73 8.89
CA PHE A 33 4.76 0.42 8.62
C PHE A 33 4.10 1.67 9.18
N LEU A 34 4.91 2.56 9.76
CA LEU A 34 4.44 3.89 10.14
C LEU A 34 4.80 4.88 9.02
N MET A 35 3.79 5.62 8.55
CA MET A 35 3.92 6.59 7.47
C MET A 35 3.68 8.00 8.02
N PHE A 36 4.52 8.94 7.59
CA PHE A 36 4.38 10.35 7.95
C PHE A 36 4.06 11.17 6.70
N THR A 37 3.01 11.97 6.78
CA THR A 37 2.65 12.99 5.78
C THR A 37 2.85 14.39 6.39
N PRO A 38 3.33 15.38 5.62
CA PRO A 38 3.52 16.74 6.15
C PRO A 38 2.21 17.43 6.56
N THR A 39 1.12 17.03 5.92
CA THR A 39 -0.25 17.52 6.16
C THR A 39 -1.23 16.35 6.08
N SER A 40 -2.42 16.55 6.63
CA SER A 40 -3.54 15.62 6.46
C SER A 40 -3.85 15.40 4.97
N LEU A 41 -4.08 14.15 4.57
CA LEU A 41 -4.48 13.83 3.18
C LEU A 41 -6.01 13.91 2.98
N GLY A 42 -6.78 14.13 4.04
CA GLY A 42 -8.23 14.02 4.00
C GLY A 42 -8.68 12.56 3.88
N ASP A 43 -9.81 12.34 3.23
CA ASP A 43 -10.31 10.99 3.01
C ASP A 43 -9.41 10.26 2.03
N ILE A 44 -8.88 9.10 2.42
CA ILE A 44 -8.09 8.27 1.50
C ILE A 44 -9.03 7.66 0.45
N GLU A 45 -8.75 7.95 -0.81
CA GLU A 45 -9.57 7.57 -1.95
C GLU A 45 -8.92 6.47 -2.78
N LYS A 46 -7.59 6.40 -2.78
CA LYS A 46 -6.84 5.46 -3.60
C LYS A 46 -5.44 5.20 -3.06
N ILE A 47 -4.98 3.96 -3.22
CA ILE A 47 -3.60 3.57 -3.00
C ILE A 47 -2.95 3.21 -4.33
N HIS A 48 -1.70 3.62 -4.52
CA HIS A 48 -0.82 3.19 -5.61
C HIS A 48 0.31 2.39 -5.01
N VAL A 49 0.47 1.14 -5.46
CA VAL A 49 1.56 0.26 -5.06
C VAL A 49 2.32 -0.13 -6.31
N PHE A 50 3.62 0.00 -6.27
CA PHE A 50 4.45 -0.20 -7.46
C PHE A 50 5.84 -0.69 -7.10
N HIS A 51 6.45 -1.32 -8.08
CA HIS A 51 7.84 -1.67 -8.02
C HIS A 51 8.72 -0.43 -8.27
N ASP A 52 9.60 -0.07 -7.33
CA ASP A 52 10.49 1.10 -7.44
C ASP A 52 11.80 0.78 -8.19
N TYR A 53 11.85 -0.35 -8.89
CA TYR A 53 13.01 -0.89 -9.65
C TYR A 53 14.36 -0.95 -8.88
N THR A 54 14.34 -0.81 -7.55
CA THR A 54 15.54 -0.88 -6.71
C THR A 54 15.54 -2.14 -5.82
N GLY A 55 16.70 -2.79 -5.72
CA GLY A 55 16.91 -3.98 -4.88
C GLY A 55 16.83 -5.32 -5.62
N TYR A 56 17.09 -6.42 -4.89
CA TYR A 56 16.85 -7.79 -5.33
C TYR A 56 15.38 -8.12 -5.06
N SER A 57 14.56 -8.17 -6.11
CA SER A 57 13.11 -8.26 -5.95
C SER A 57 12.56 -9.67 -6.11
N PRO A 58 11.93 -10.22 -5.07
CA PRO A 58 10.96 -11.29 -5.24
C PRO A 58 9.61 -10.70 -5.65
N ASP A 59 8.91 -11.41 -6.50
CA ASP A 59 7.51 -11.15 -6.81
C ASP A 59 6.70 -11.15 -5.51
N TRP A 60 5.82 -10.17 -5.34
CA TRP A 60 5.05 -10.03 -4.10
C TRP A 60 3.56 -10.10 -4.38
N TYR A 61 2.92 -11.17 -3.91
CA TYR A 61 1.47 -11.25 -3.90
C TYR A 61 0.91 -10.43 -2.74
N CYS A 62 0.06 -9.46 -3.07
CA CYS A 62 -0.67 -8.67 -2.09
C CYS A 62 -2.14 -9.08 -2.09
N ALA A 63 -2.62 -9.63 -0.97
CA ALA A 63 -4.04 -9.92 -0.79
C ALA A 63 -4.82 -8.64 -0.48
N ASN A 64 -4.40 -7.90 0.55
CA ASN A 64 -5.04 -6.66 0.97
C ASN A 64 -4.05 -5.72 1.68
N ILE A 65 -4.41 -4.44 1.75
CA ILE A 65 -3.69 -3.41 2.50
C ILE A 65 -4.68 -2.72 3.43
N MET A 66 -4.27 -2.50 4.67
CA MET A 66 -5.00 -1.72 5.66
C MET A 66 -4.26 -0.41 5.92
N VAL A 67 -4.97 0.72 5.84
CA VAL A 67 -4.45 2.04 6.20
C VAL A 67 -5.25 2.56 7.39
N TYR A 68 -4.54 2.85 8.47
CA TYR A 68 -5.08 3.40 9.71
C TYR A 68 -4.66 4.88 9.79
N ASP A 69 -5.62 5.78 9.59
CA ASP A 69 -5.42 7.22 9.80
C ASP A 69 -5.54 7.50 11.31
N LEU A 70 -4.41 7.78 11.95
CA LEU A 70 -4.33 8.07 13.38
C LEU A 70 -4.89 9.44 13.76
N GLU A 71 -4.88 10.42 12.84
CA GLU A 71 -5.38 11.77 13.08
C GLU A 71 -6.91 11.77 13.09
N ASN A 72 -7.51 11.14 12.07
CA ASN A 72 -8.97 11.10 11.90
C ASN A 72 -9.63 9.84 12.48
N GLN A 73 -8.85 8.92 13.05
CA GLN A 73 -9.31 7.63 13.59
C GLN A 73 -10.16 6.83 12.59
N LYS A 74 -9.67 6.72 11.35
CA LYS A 74 -10.39 6.10 10.25
C LYS A 74 -9.57 5.00 9.58
N ASP A 75 -10.25 3.91 9.27
CA ASP A 75 -9.65 2.73 8.68
C ASP A 75 -10.09 2.58 7.22
N TYR A 76 -9.14 2.26 6.36
CA TYR A 76 -9.36 2.01 4.94
C TYR A 76 -8.81 0.63 4.58
N LYS A 77 -9.67 -0.20 3.99
CA LYS A 77 -9.30 -1.53 3.51
C LYS A 77 -9.23 -1.54 2.00
N PHE A 78 -8.13 -2.01 1.44
CA PHE A 78 -7.92 -2.14 0.01
C PHE A 78 -7.75 -3.62 -0.33
N ILE A 79 -8.64 -4.19 -1.15
CA ILE A 79 -8.52 -5.57 -1.63
C ILE A 79 -7.70 -5.54 -2.91
N VAL A 80 -6.47 -6.06 -2.87
CA VAL A 80 -5.51 -5.99 -3.98
C VAL A 80 -5.57 -7.26 -4.83
N ASN A 81 -5.46 -8.43 -4.20
CA ASN A 81 -5.47 -9.77 -4.80
C ASN A 81 -4.66 -9.91 -6.10
N LYS A 82 -3.46 -9.33 -6.14
CA LYS A 82 -2.60 -9.31 -7.33
C LYS A 82 -1.13 -9.52 -6.97
N TRP A 83 -0.40 -10.11 -7.91
CA TRP A 83 1.05 -10.08 -7.92
C TRP A 83 1.53 -8.69 -8.33
N ILE A 84 2.54 -8.19 -7.61
CA ILE A 84 3.31 -7.01 -7.97
C ILE A 84 4.70 -7.52 -8.30
N SER A 85 4.98 -7.63 -9.59
CA SER A 85 6.12 -8.37 -10.13
C SER A 85 6.90 -7.51 -11.12
N LEU A 86 8.19 -7.84 -11.30
CA LEU A 86 9.01 -7.34 -12.40
C LEU A 86 9.20 -8.37 -13.51
N SER A 87 8.72 -9.61 -13.34
CA SER A 87 8.91 -10.68 -14.32
C SER A 87 8.20 -10.36 -15.64
N GLU A 88 8.83 -10.71 -16.77
CA GLU A 88 8.30 -10.48 -18.12
C GLU A 88 7.00 -11.25 -18.40
N GLU A 89 6.66 -12.24 -17.56
CA GLU A 89 5.47 -13.07 -17.68
C GLU A 89 4.23 -12.48 -16.97
N ASP A 90 4.42 -11.60 -15.96
CA ASP A 90 3.35 -10.96 -15.22
C ASP A 90 3.26 -9.46 -15.55
N GLU A 91 2.10 -9.04 -16.05
CA GLU A 91 1.87 -7.73 -16.68
C GLU A 91 1.83 -6.52 -15.71
N TYR A 92 2.00 -6.73 -14.39
CA TYR A 92 1.65 -5.73 -13.36
C TYR A 92 2.84 -5.32 -12.48
N ILE A 93 3.59 -4.33 -12.97
CA ILE A 93 4.61 -3.59 -12.20
C ILE A 93 4.01 -2.66 -11.15
N GLU A 94 2.72 -2.33 -11.30
CA GLU A 94 2.01 -1.40 -10.44
C GLU A 94 0.51 -1.69 -10.40
N CYS A 95 -0.15 -1.24 -9.34
CA CYS A 95 -1.60 -1.24 -9.24
C CYS A 95 -2.12 -0.02 -8.49
N TYR A 96 -3.30 0.43 -8.92
CA TYR A 96 -4.11 1.43 -8.25
C TYR A 96 -5.37 0.76 -7.70
N VAL A 97 -5.65 0.96 -6.41
CA VAL A 97 -6.76 0.30 -5.72
C VAL A 97 -7.53 1.34 -4.91
N GLU A 98 -8.85 1.30 -5.01
CA GLU A 98 -9.75 2.11 -4.20
C GLU A 98 -10.15 1.36 -2.92
N PRO A 99 -10.48 2.05 -1.82
CA PRO A 99 -10.88 1.37 -0.59
C PRO A 99 -12.21 0.67 -0.81
N THR A 100 -12.37 -0.53 -0.26
CA THR A 100 -13.67 -1.20 -0.23
C THR A 100 -14.64 -0.36 0.59
N PRO A 101 -15.89 -0.18 0.13
CA PRO A 101 -16.92 0.45 0.93
C PRO A 101 -17.03 -0.28 2.28
N THR A 102 -16.90 0.45 3.38
CA THR A 102 -17.16 -0.12 4.70
C THR A 102 -18.63 -0.52 4.73
N SER A 103 -18.92 -1.82 4.73
CA SER A 103 -20.26 -2.30 5.08
C SER A 103 -20.55 -1.77 6.47
N LYS A 104 -21.51 -0.86 6.60
CA LYS A 104 -22.02 -0.44 7.91
C LYS A 104 -22.39 -1.72 8.65
N SER A 105 -21.75 -1.99 9.79
CA SER A 105 -22.24 -3.00 10.71
C SER A 105 -23.69 -2.63 11.04
N LEU A 106 -24.62 -3.53 10.74
CA LEU A 106 -26.02 -3.44 11.15
C LEU A 106 -26.13 -3.36 12.67
#